data_AF-A0A6B0GM76-F1
#
_entry.id   AF-A0A6B0GM76-F1
#
_cell.length_a   1.000
_cell.length_b   1.000
_cell.length_c   1.000
_cell.angle_alpha   90.00
_cell.angle_beta   90.00
_cell.angle_gamma   90.00
#
_symmetry.space_group_name_H-M   'P 1'
#
loop_
_entity.id
_entity.type
_entity.pdbx_description
1 polymer ?
#
loop_
_entity_poly.entity_id
_entity_poly.type
_entity_poly.pdbx_seq_one_letter_code
_entity_poly.pdbx_strand_id
1 'polypeptide(L)'
;MARMVRTGFQLTTLRGIDESLLRKLDRVAATTFDGVEFAGLEGIPPDRIAERLDTLGLCAIGAHVEVDDIEEATDEVIETYAHLGCDRLVVRTADGVGVATDDAVDRTAGRLSALGGRVAAADMGLLYHTGSAEFASPAAFDRFVDALDPAVGLEIDTGQAQHAGADPVALLRRYAGRTPLVHLTDSRSNSDRTPHVELGGGEVDLAACIATARATGVEWLIYEHGRTADPIASLDHSDAALSALIGA
;
A
#
# COMPACT_ATOMS: atom_id res chain seq x y z
N MET A 1 -3.20 25.74 2.34
CA MET A 1 -1.93 25.15 2.80
C MET A 1 -1.84 23.77 2.19
N ALA A 2 -0.68 23.36 1.67
CA ALA A 2 -0.50 21.98 1.24
C ALA A 2 -0.72 21.07 2.46
N ARG A 3 -1.57 20.04 2.34
CA ARG A 3 -1.78 19.04 3.39
C ARG A 3 -0.44 18.33 3.61
N MET A 4 0.03 18.25 4.86
CA MET A 4 1.21 17.42 5.15
C MET A 4 0.84 15.96 4.88
N VAL A 5 1.71 15.28 4.14
CA VAL A 5 1.61 13.84 3.89
C VAL A 5 2.01 13.12 5.16
N ARG A 6 1.20 12.14 5.59
CA ARG A 6 1.47 11.33 6.78
C ARG A 6 2.32 10.12 6.44
N THR A 7 2.97 9.54 7.44
CA THR A 7 3.81 8.35 7.26
C THR A 7 3.16 7.11 7.84
N GLY A 8 3.28 6.00 7.11
CA GLY A 8 2.76 4.71 7.51
C GLY A 8 3.80 3.62 7.45
N PHE A 9 3.53 2.53 8.15
CA PHE A 9 4.33 1.32 8.09
C PHE A 9 3.46 0.11 7.77
N GLN A 10 3.84 -0.64 6.74
CA GLN A 10 3.14 -1.85 6.32
C GLN A 10 3.63 -3.07 7.13
N LEU A 11 2.70 -3.75 7.80
CA LEU A 11 2.99 -4.83 8.77
C LEU A 11 3.54 -6.15 8.19
N THR A 12 3.35 -6.44 6.90
CA THR A 12 4.02 -7.49 6.11
C THR A 12 5.54 -7.45 6.27
N THR A 13 6.12 -6.26 6.46
CA THR A 13 7.56 -6.12 6.75
C THR A 13 7.96 -6.90 7.99
N LEU A 14 7.09 -6.95 9.02
CA LEU A 14 7.31 -7.64 10.29
C LEU A 14 6.76 -9.08 10.31
N ARG A 15 6.26 -9.64 9.21
CA ARG A 15 5.66 -10.99 9.23
C ARG A 15 6.62 -12.11 9.67
N GLY A 16 7.92 -11.89 9.55
CA GLY A 16 8.97 -12.87 9.86
C GLY A 16 9.42 -12.91 11.32
N ILE A 17 8.95 -11.99 12.18
CA ILE A 17 9.30 -12.01 13.60
C ILE A 17 8.28 -12.80 14.41
N ASP A 18 8.77 -13.55 15.40
CA ASP A 18 7.96 -14.36 16.33
C ASP A 18 7.35 -13.49 17.43
N GLU A 19 6.45 -12.60 17.01
CA GLU A 19 5.74 -11.69 17.89
C GLU A 19 4.29 -11.52 17.45
N SER A 20 3.38 -11.40 18.41
CA SER A 20 1.97 -11.12 18.12
C SER A 20 1.79 -9.77 17.44
N LEU A 21 0.76 -9.62 16.61
CA LEU A 21 0.33 -8.34 16.04
C LEU A 21 0.34 -7.17 17.04
N LEU A 22 -0.18 -7.35 18.26
CA LEU A 22 -0.18 -6.28 19.27
C LEU A 22 1.23 -5.79 19.64
N ARG A 23 2.22 -6.68 19.63
CA ARG A 23 3.63 -6.32 19.87
C ARG A 23 4.27 -5.67 18.65
N LYS A 24 3.89 -6.08 17.44
CA LYS A 24 4.28 -5.39 16.21
C LYS A 24 3.77 -3.95 16.20
N LEU A 25 2.53 -3.72 16.63
CA LEU A 25 1.99 -2.37 16.82
C LEU A 25 2.80 -1.54 17.84
N ASP A 26 3.20 -2.15 18.96
CA ASP A 26 4.03 -1.47 19.96
C ASP A 26 5.36 -1.00 19.39
N ARG A 27 5.96 -1.81 18.51
CA ARG A 27 7.22 -1.48 17.84
C ARG A 27 7.05 -0.31 16.90
N VAL A 28 6.01 -0.32 16.07
CA VAL A 28 5.71 0.81 15.17
C VAL A 28 5.41 2.08 15.97
N ALA A 29 4.65 1.99 17.06
CA ALA A 29 4.36 3.13 17.93
C ALA A 29 5.59 3.71 18.66
N ALA A 30 6.69 2.98 18.73
CA ALA A 30 7.96 3.47 19.28
C ALA A 30 8.78 4.29 18.27
N THR A 31 8.32 4.39 17.02
CA THR A 31 8.91 5.17 15.93
C THR A 31 8.13 6.46 15.68
N THR A 32 8.43 7.18 14.60
CA THR A 32 7.72 8.40 14.17
C THR A 32 6.55 8.16 13.21
N PHE A 33 6.22 6.89 12.89
CA PHE A 33 5.09 6.59 12.00
C PHE A 33 3.74 7.00 12.61
N ASP A 34 2.87 7.63 11.79
CA ASP A 34 1.54 8.08 12.20
C ASP A 34 0.50 6.94 12.19
N GLY A 35 0.79 5.82 11.54
CA GLY A 35 -0.15 4.72 11.40
C GLY A 35 0.44 3.45 10.80
N VAL A 36 -0.41 2.43 10.72
CA VAL A 36 -0.09 1.11 10.17
C VAL A 36 -1.02 0.74 9.05
N GLU A 37 -0.49 0.01 8.08
CA GLU A 37 -1.30 -0.71 7.10
C GLU A 37 -1.26 -2.22 7.39
N PHE A 38 -2.44 -2.82 7.43
CA PHE A 38 -2.62 -4.22 7.80
C PHE A 38 -2.35 -5.16 6.62
N ALA A 39 -1.85 -6.35 6.95
CA ALA A 39 -1.79 -7.52 6.06
C ALA A 39 -2.35 -8.75 6.80
N GLY A 40 -3.54 -8.58 7.35
CA GLY A 40 -4.20 -9.55 8.22
C GLY A 40 -4.08 -9.23 9.72
N LEU A 41 -4.91 -9.91 10.51
CA LEU A 41 -5.11 -9.64 11.94
C LEU A 41 -4.48 -10.70 12.86
N GLU A 42 -3.82 -11.72 12.31
CA GLU A 42 -3.11 -12.78 13.05
C GLU A 42 -3.98 -13.50 14.12
N GLY A 43 -5.30 -13.58 13.88
CA GLY A 43 -6.25 -14.18 14.82
C GLY A 43 -6.53 -13.35 16.08
N ILE A 44 -6.02 -12.11 16.15
CA ILE A 44 -6.32 -11.19 17.25
C ILE A 44 -7.73 -10.58 17.00
N PRO A 45 -8.62 -10.58 18.02
CA PRO A 45 -9.94 -10.00 17.88
C PRO A 45 -9.90 -8.50 17.54
N PRO A 46 -10.75 -7.99 16.63
CA PRO A 46 -10.76 -6.58 16.22
C PRO A 46 -10.85 -5.59 17.40
N ASP A 47 -11.70 -5.87 18.40
CA ASP A 47 -11.83 -5.02 19.61
C ASP A 47 -10.47 -4.79 20.31
N ARG A 48 -9.63 -5.82 20.37
CA ARG A 48 -8.32 -5.76 21.04
C ARG A 48 -7.30 -4.99 20.21
N ILE A 49 -7.44 -5.01 18.89
CA ILE A 49 -6.60 -4.25 17.98
C ILE A 49 -7.00 -2.78 18.04
N ALA A 50 -8.30 -2.47 17.96
CA ALA A 50 -8.84 -1.11 18.07
C ALA A 50 -8.42 -0.43 19.39
N GLU A 51 -8.62 -1.10 20.53
CA GLU A 51 -8.16 -0.62 21.84
C GLU A 51 -6.64 -0.33 21.85
N ARG A 52 -5.87 -1.19 21.17
CA ARG A 52 -4.40 -1.03 21.12
C ARG A 52 -3.99 0.14 20.23
N LEU A 53 -4.60 0.31 19.05
CA LEU A 53 -4.36 1.45 18.18
C LEU A 53 -4.66 2.76 18.90
N ASP A 54 -5.80 2.86 19.58
CA ASP A 54 -6.20 4.03 20.37
C ASP A 54 -5.19 4.35 21.48
N THR A 55 -4.74 3.33 22.21
CA THR A 55 -3.75 3.49 23.28
C THR A 55 -2.40 3.98 22.76
N LEU A 56 -2.02 3.54 21.56
CA LEU A 56 -0.73 3.88 20.93
C LEU A 56 -0.80 5.16 20.11
N GLY A 57 -2.00 5.67 19.80
CA GLY A 57 -2.19 6.82 18.92
C GLY A 57 -1.89 6.53 17.44
N LEU A 58 -1.96 5.26 17.01
CA LEU A 58 -1.72 4.86 15.63
C LEU A 58 -3.02 4.83 14.83
N CYS A 59 -3.00 5.37 13.61
CA CYS A 59 -4.12 5.21 12.67
C CYS A 59 -4.08 3.85 11.94
N ALA A 60 -5.24 3.25 11.72
CA ALA A 60 -5.41 2.19 10.71
C ALA A 60 -5.52 2.84 9.32
N ILE A 61 -4.44 2.77 8.53
CA ILE A 61 -4.33 3.46 7.24
C ILE A 61 -5.17 2.77 6.17
N GLY A 62 -5.06 1.46 6.14
CA GLY A 62 -5.57 0.58 5.10
C GLY A 62 -5.37 -0.87 5.51
N ALA A 63 -5.93 -1.78 4.73
CA ALA A 63 -5.70 -3.21 4.88
C ALA A 63 -5.59 -3.90 3.54
N HIS A 64 -4.48 -4.62 3.34
CA HIS A 64 -4.33 -5.58 2.26
C HIS A 64 -5.21 -6.79 2.55
N VAL A 65 -6.12 -7.08 1.62
CA VAL A 65 -7.04 -8.22 1.66
C VAL A 65 -7.01 -8.93 0.31
N GLU A 66 -7.18 -10.25 0.32
CA GLU A 66 -7.29 -11.02 -0.92
C GLU A 66 -8.63 -10.72 -1.60
N VAL A 67 -8.60 -10.62 -2.94
CA VAL A 67 -9.81 -10.31 -3.73
C VAL A 67 -10.88 -11.39 -3.53
N ASP A 68 -10.46 -12.65 -3.44
CA ASP A 68 -11.39 -13.76 -3.29
C ASP A 68 -12.07 -13.72 -1.90
N ASP A 69 -11.31 -13.45 -0.83
CA ASP A 69 -11.83 -13.35 0.54
C ASP A 69 -12.88 -12.23 0.68
N ILE A 70 -12.59 -11.04 0.14
CA ILE A 70 -13.53 -9.92 0.20
C ILE A 70 -14.75 -10.18 -0.69
N GLU A 71 -14.66 -10.91 -1.79
CA GLU A 71 -15.83 -11.23 -2.61
C GLU A 71 -16.74 -12.25 -1.95
N GLU A 72 -16.17 -13.25 -1.28
CA GLU A 72 -16.90 -14.27 -0.55
C GLU A 72 -17.62 -13.69 0.68
N ALA A 73 -16.97 -12.78 1.40
CA ALA A 73 -17.44 -12.28 2.70
C ALA A 73 -17.35 -10.74 2.84
N THR A 74 -17.80 -10.00 1.81
CA THR A 74 -17.61 -8.54 1.73
C THR A 74 -18.09 -7.79 2.98
N ASP A 75 -19.28 -8.10 3.47
CA ASP A 75 -19.88 -7.39 4.60
C ASP A 75 -19.11 -7.66 5.91
N GLU A 76 -18.64 -8.89 6.13
CA GLU A 76 -17.81 -9.24 7.29
C GLU A 76 -16.43 -8.56 7.24
N VAL A 77 -15.81 -8.50 6.06
CA VAL A 77 -14.53 -7.80 5.87
C VAL A 77 -14.69 -6.30 6.12
N ILE A 78 -15.74 -5.69 5.57
CA ILE A 78 -16.08 -4.27 5.80
C ILE A 78 -16.30 -4.01 7.29
N GLU A 79 -17.14 -4.80 7.96
CA GLU A 79 -17.44 -4.64 9.38
C GLU A 79 -16.16 -4.75 10.23
N THR A 80 -15.34 -5.75 9.94
CA THR A 80 -14.08 -6.00 10.63
C THR A 80 -13.14 -4.81 10.55
N TYR A 81 -12.89 -4.27 9.36
CA TYR A 81 -11.94 -3.17 9.18
C TYR A 81 -12.51 -1.81 9.55
N ALA A 82 -13.80 -1.57 9.31
CA ALA A 82 -14.49 -0.37 9.80
C ALA A 82 -14.44 -0.28 11.34
N HIS A 83 -14.55 -1.42 12.04
CA HIS A 83 -14.39 -1.48 13.49
C HIS A 83 -12.99 -1.04 13.96
N LEU A 84 -11.95 -1.25 13.14
CA LEU A 84 -10.60 -0.78 13.42
C LEU A 84 -10.39 0.70 13.07
N GLY A 85 -11.41 1.40 12.58
CA GLY A 85 -11.30 2.76 12.04
C GLY A 85 -10.57 2.81 10.70
N CYS A 86 -10.39 1.67 10.04
CA CYS A 86 -9.83 1.58 8.70
C CYS A 86 -10.93 1.85 7.68
N ASP A 87 -10.72 2.78 6.74
CA ASP A 87 -11.68 3.12 5.70
C ASP A 87 -11.18 2.79 4.29
N ARG A 88 -10.08 2.02 4.17
CA ARG A 88 -9.47 1.61 2.90
C ARG A 88 -9.16 0.11 2.88
N LEU A 89 -9.74 -0.59 1.91
CA LEU A 89 -9.38 -1.97 1.58
C LEU A 89 -8.52 -1.95 0.33
N VAL A 90 -7.37 -2.60 0.39
CA VAL A 90 -6.38 -2.63 -0.67
C VAL A 90 -6.31 -4.06 -1.20
N VAL A 91 -6.46 -4.21 -2.50
CA VAL A 91 -6.45 -5.51 -3.16
C VAL A 91 -5.40 -5.53 -4.27
N ARG A 92 -4.96 -6.73 -4.63
CA ARG A 92 -4.12 -6.96 -5.81
C ARG A 92 -4.55 -8.25 -6.50
N THR A 93 -4.16 -8.40 -7.77
CA THR A 93 -4.27 -9.71 -8.43
C THR A 93 -2.98 -10.51 -8.28
N ALA A 94 -3.09 -11.84 -8.27
CA ALA A 94 -1.94 -12.73 -8.10
C ALA A 94 -0.93 -12.62 -9.26
N ASP A 95 -1.43 -12.63 -10.50
CA ASP A 95 -0.60 -12.61 -11.72
C ASP A 95 -0.29 -11.19 -12.22
N GLY A 96 -1.01 -10.19 -11.72
CA GLY A 96 -0.98 -8.83 -12.22
C GLY A 96 -1.65 -8.67 -13.60
N VAL A 97 -2.11 -7.45 -13.89
CA VAL A 97 -2.83 -7.17 -15.14
C VAL A 97 -1.92 -6.95 -16.35
N GLY A 98 -0.63 -6.67 -16.11
CA GLY A 98 0.32 -6.34 -17.18
C GLY A 98 0.72 -7.53 -18.08
N VAL A 99 0.43 -8.76 -17.66
CA VAL A 99 0.66 -9.99 -18.45
C VAL A 99 -0.64 -10.62 -18.97
N ALA A 100 -1.77 -9.97 -18.69
CA ALA A 100 -3.10 -10.47 -19.05
C ALA A 100 -3.47 -10.10 -20.49
N THR A 101 -4.45 -10.80 -21.05
CA THR A 101 -5.09 -10.40 -22.32
C THR A 101 -6.02 -9.22 -22.10
N ASP A 102 -6.32 -8.44 -23.16
CA ASP A 102 -7.27 -7.32 -23.07
C ASP A 102 -8.62 -7.73 -22.45
N ASP A 103 -9.17 -8.87 -22.86
CA ASP A 103 -10.41 -9.40 -22.28
C ASP A 103 -10.27 -9.72 -20.77
N ALA A 104 -9.10 -10.19 -20.33
CA ALA A 104 -8.85 -10.48 -18.92
C ALA A 104 -8.65 -9.19 -18.11
N VAL A 105 -8.01 -8.18 -18.69
CA VAL A 105 -7.90 -6.83 -18.14
C VAL A 105 -9.30 -6.26 -17.90
N ASP A 106 -10.16 -6.26 -18.93
CA ASP A 106 -11.51 -5.69 -18.84
C ASP A 106 -12.38 -6.44 -17.81
N ARG A 107 -12.29 -7.78 -17.76
CA ARG A 107 -13.00 -8.57 -16.75
C ARG A 107 -12.55 -8.24 -15.33
N THR A 108 -11.24 -8.09 -15.13
CA THR A 108 -10.67 -7.76 -13.82
C THR A 108 -11.10 -6.37 -13.38
N ALA A 109 -11.04 -5.38 -14.30
CA ALA A 109 -11.50 -4.03 -14.02
C ALA A 109 -12.99 -3.99 -13.66
N GLY A 110 -13.84 -4.70 -14.42
CA GLY A 110 -15.28 -4.80 -14.12
C GLY A 110 -15.57 -5.45 -12.76
N ARG A 111 -14.87 -6.54 -12.43
CA ARG A 111 -14.97 -7.24 -11.14
C ARG A 111 -14.63 -6.30 -9.97
N LEU A 112 -13.48 -5.63 -10.04
CA LEU A 112 -13.03 -4.71 -8.99
C LEU A 112 -13.88 -3.45 -8.89
N SER A 113 -14.44 -2.98 -10.01
CA SER A 113 -15.38 -1.85 -10.01
C SER A 113 -16.68 -2.19 -9.29
N ALA A 114 -17.22 -3.40 -9.53
CA ALA A 114 -18.41 -3.87 -8.82
C ALA A 114 -18.14 -4.03 -7.32
N LEU A 115 -16.98 -4.58 -6.94
CA LEU A 115 -16.55 -4.67 -5.55
C LEU A 115 -16.38 -3.28 -4.92
N GLY A 116 -15.74 -2.35 -5.63
CA GLY A 116 -15.56 -0.97 -5.18
C GLY A 116 -16.89 -0.27 -4.88
N GLY A 117 -17.91 -0.48 -5.71
CA GLY A 117 -19.26 0.02 -5.45
C GLY A 117 -19.90 -0.54 -4.17
N ARG A 118 -19.63 -1.81 -3.82
CA ARG A 118 -20.11 -2.41 -2.57
C ARG A 118 -19.38 -1.86 -1.35
N VAL A 119 -18.06 -1.72 -1.44
CA VAL A 119 -17.22 -1.13 -0.37
C VAL A 119 -17.59 0.34 -0.14
N ALA A 120 -17.82 1.10 -1.21
CA ALA A 120 -18.26 2.50 -1.14
C ALA A 120 -19.64 2.69 -0.50
N ALA A 121 -20.53 1.71 -0.62
CA ALA A 121 -21.84 1.77 0.05
C ALA A 121 -21.75 1.71 1.58
N ALA A 122 -20.59 1.32 2.12
CA ALA A 122 -20.28 1.30 3.55
C ALA A 122 -19.31 2.43 3.96
N ASP A 123 -19.23 3.50 3.16
CA ASP A 123 -18.34 4.66 3.38
C ASP A 123 -16.83 4.31 3.42
N MET A 124 -16.44 3.17 2.82
CA MET A 124 -15.05 2.74 2.66
C MET A 124 -14.59 2.88 1.20
N GLY A 125 -13.27 2.93 0.98
CA GLY A 125 -12.66 2.95 -0.35
C GLY A 125 -11.99 1.62 -0.70
N LEU A 126 -12.06 1.22 -1.97
CA LEU A 126 -11.27 0.11 -2.51
C LEU A 126 -10.09 0.68 -3.32
N LEU A 127 -8.88 0.15 -3.08
CA LEU A 127 -7.67 0.49 -3.82
C LEU A 127 -7.08 -0.74 -4.49
N TYR A 128 -6.46 -0.55 -5.66
CA TYR A 128 -5.64 -1.56 -6.31
C TYR A 128 -4.16 -1.32 -6.07
N HIS A 129 -3.46 -2.26 -5.43
CA HIS A 129 -2.02 -2.21 -5.18
C HIS A 129 -1.22 -2.77 -6.35
N THR A 130 -0.23 -2.01 -6.82
CA THR A 130 0.60 -2.40 -7.97
C THR A 130 1.83 -3.20 -7.57
N GLY A 131 2.09 -4.31 -8.24
CA GLY A 131 3.38 -4.99 -8.25
C GLY A 131 4.18 -4.69 -9.53
N SER A 132 5.32 -5.38 -9.69
CA SER A 132 6.15 -5.24 -10.89
C SER A 132 5.49 -5.80 -12.16
N ALA A 133 4.59 -6.77 -12.02
CA ALA A 133 3.89 -7.41 -13.14
C ALA A 133 2.98 -6.45 -13.91
N GLU A 134 2.33 -5.51 -13.21
CA GLU A 134 1.54 -4.42 -13.80
C GLU A 134 2.35 -3.65 -14.86
N PHE A 135 3.62 -3.39 -14.55
CA PHE A 135 4.48 -2.54 -15.36
C PHE A 135 5.23 -3.30 -16.48
N ALA A 136 5.06 -4.63 -16.56
CA ALA A 136 5.56 -5.41 -17.70
C ALA A 136 4.89 -4.99 -19.03
N SER A 137 3.67 -4.45 -18.97
CA SER A 137 2.98 -3.82 -20.10
C SER A 137 2.29 -2.53 -19.63
N PRO A 138 2.94 -1.37 -19.76
CA PRO A 138 2.33 -0.08 -19.40
C PRO A 138 1.01 0.17 -20.11
N ALA A 139 0.86 -0.28 -21.36
CA ALA A 139 -0.39 -0.13 -22.11
C ALA A 139 -1.53 -0.97 -21.51
N ALA A 140 -1.25 -2.18 -21.04
CA ALA A 140 -2.26 -3.01 -20.38
C ALA A 140 -2.66 -2.43 -19.02
N PHE A 141 -1.70 -1.92 -18.25
CA PHE A 141 -1.98 -1.24 -16.99
C PHE A 141 -2.77 0.06 -17.19
N ASP A 142 -2.41 0.88 -18.18
CA ASP A 142 -3.16 2.08 -18.53
C ASP A 142 -4.62 1.72 -18.90
N ARG A 143 -4.80 0.70 -19.75
CA ARG A 143 -6.14 0.20 -20.10
C ARG A 143 -6.92 -0.27 -18.88
N PHE A 144 -6.27 -1.00 -17.98
CA PHE A 144 -6.88 -1.48 -16.75
C PHE A 144 -7.39 -0.32 -15.90
N VAL A 145 -6.56 0.70 -15.67
CA VAL A 145 -6.95 1.88 -14.89
C VAL A 145 -8.07 2.67 -15.58
N ASP A 146 -8.04 2.79 -16.91
CA ASP A 146 -9.10 3.44 -17.70
C ASP A 146 -10.43 2.68 -17.66
N ALA A 147 -10.37 1.35 -17.51
CA ALA A 147 -11.54 0.48 -17.41
C ALA A 147 -12.11 0.36 -15.98
N LEU A 148 -11.33 0.73 -14.95
CA LEU A 148 -11.79 0.76 -13.56
C LEU A 148 -12.77 1.91 -13.32
N ASP A 149 -13.76 1.67 -12.46
CA ASP A 149 -14.58 2.75 -11.91
C ASP A 149 -13.67 3.83 -11.29
N PRO A 150 -13.89 5.12 -11.59
CA PRO A 150 -13.07 6.21 -11.06
C PRO A 150 -12.99 6.29 -9.54
N ALA A 151 -13.95 5.72 -8.82
CA ALA A 151 -13.96 5.66 -7.36
C ALA A 151 -12.98 4.62 -6.79
N VAL A 152 -12.56 3.61 -7.58
CA VAL A 152 -11.52 2.67 -7.16
C VAL A 152 -10.17 3.40 -7.22
N GLY A 153 -9.51 3.51 -6.07
CA GLY A 153 -8.19 4.12 -5.97
C GLY A 153 -7.08 3.20 -6.43
N LEU A 154 -5.87 3.72 -6.43
CA LEU A 154 -4.63 2.99 -6.66
C LEU A 154 -3.72 3.16 -5.44
N GLU A 155 -2.97 2.12 -5.14
CA GLU A 155 -1.79 2.20 -4.28
C GLU A 155 -0.58 1.88 -5.14
N ILE A 156 0.15 2.92 -5.52
CA ILE A 156 1.36 2.76 -6.34
C ILE A 156 2.52 2.40 -5.42
N ASP A 157 3.25 1.35 -5.79
CA ASP A 157 4.51 0.97 -5.18
C ASP A 157 5.68 1.50 -6.03
N THR A 158 6.47 2.42 -5.45
CA THR A 158 7.54 3.10 -6.17
C THR A 158 8.71 2.19 -6.52
N GLY A 159 9.05 1.27 -5.62
CA GLY A 159 10.12 0.30 -5.84
C GLY A 159 9.71 -0.76 -6.86
N GLN A 160 8.48 -1.23 -6.85
CA GLN A 160 7.99 -2.18 -7.86
C GLN A 160 7.96 -1.57 -9.27
N ALA A 161 7.52 -0.30 -9.37
CA ALA A 161 7.57 0.45 -10.63
C ALA A 161 9.02 0.58 -11.14
N GLN A 162 9.93 1.06 -10.29
CA GLN A 162 11.34 1.21 -10.62
C GLN A 162 11.98 -0.12 -11.01
N HIS A 163 11.66 -1.20 -10.28
CA HIS A 163 12.20 -2.53 -10.52
C HIS A 163 11.84 -3.03 -11.92
N ALA A 164 10.60 -2.78 -12.35
CA ALA A 164 10.09 -3.08 -13.69
C ALA A 164 10.53 -2.07 -14.78
N GLY A 165 11.31 -1.05 -14.43
CA GLY A 165 11.81 -0.03 -15.35
C GLY A 165 10.83 1.09 -15.67
N ALA A 166 9.72 1.20 -14.94
CA ALA A 166 8.81 2.34 -15.02
C ALA A 166 9.33 3.52 -14.16
N ASP A 167 8.93 4.75 -14.53
CA ASP A 167 9.25 5.96 -13.76
C ASP A 167 8.16 6.18 -12.68
N PRO A 168 8.47 5.97 -11.38
CA PRO A 168 7.49 6.14 -10.31
C PRO A 168 6.98 7.58 -10.20
N VAL A 169 7.82 8.57 -10.48
CA VAL A 169 7.44 9.99 -10.44
C VAL A 169 6.43 10.30 -11.56
N ALA A 170 6.66 9.76 -12.76
CA ALA A 170 5.73 9.91 -13.87
C ALA A 170 4.37 9.23 -13.56
N LEU A 171 4.38 8.06 -12.94
CA LEU A 171 3.16 7.34 -12.54
C LEU A 171 2.35 8.13 -11.51
N LEU A 172 2.99 8.65 -10.45
CA LEU A 172 2.33 9.48 -9.43
C LEU A 172 1.70 10.75 -10.02
N ARG A 173 2.34 11.37 -11.03
CA ARG A 173 1.76 12.51 -11.75
C ARG A 173 0.59 12.11 -12.62
N ARG A 174 0.73 10.99 -13.35
CA ARG A 174 -0.28 10.50 -14.28
C ARG A 174 -1.58 10.15 -13.56
N TYR A 175 -1.47 9.50 -12.40
CA TYR A 175 -2.60 9.04 -11.61
C TYR A 175 -2.93 9.95 -10.41
N ALA A 176 -2.54 11.23 -10.51
CA ALA A 176 -2.85 12.24 -9.50
C ALA A 176 -4.36 12.28 -9.18
N GLY A 177 -4.71 12.32 -7.90
CA GLY A 177 -6.09 12.26 -7.42
C GLY A 177 -6.70 10.84 -7.36
N ARG A 178 -6.00 9.81 -7.86
CA ARG A 178 -6.40 8.40 -7.73
C ARG A 178 -5.53 7.62 -6.75
N THR A 179 -4.42 8.18 -6.27
CA THR A 179 -3.42 7.52 -5.41
C THR A 179 -3.40 8.11 -3.99
N PRO A 180 -4.41 7.87 -3.13
CA PRO A 180 -4.39 8.40 -1.78
C PRO A 180 -3.33 7.71 -0.90
N LEU A 181 -2.97 6.46 -1.21
CA LEU A 181 -1.89 5.70 -0.58
C LEU A 181 -0.76 5.47 -1.60
N VAL A 182 0.48 5.56 -1.13
CA VAL A 182 1.67 5.22 -1.91
C VAL A 182 2.57 4.37 -1.04
N HIS A 183 2.95 3.20 -1.54
CA HIS A 183 4.05 2.42 -0.98
C HIS A 183 5.35 3.07 -1.44
N LEU A 184 5.98 3.80 -0.52
CA LEU A 184 7.29 4.41 -0.75
C LEU A 184 8.36 3.39 -0.39
N THR A 185 8.74 2.61 -1.38
CA THR A 185 9.76 1.57 -1.28
C THR A 185 10.91 1.90 -2.23
N ASP A 186 12.08 1.30 -2.00
CA ASP A 186 13.25 1.48 -2.86
C ASP A 186 13.67 0.14 -3.46
N SER A 187 14.21 0.17 -4.67
CA SER A 187 14.55 -1.02 -5.44
C SER A 187 15.70 -0.76 -6.40
N ARG A 188 16.29 -1.84 -6.91
CA ARG A 188 17.23 -1.77 -8.03
C ARG A 188 16.55 -2.30 -9.29
N SER A 189 16.81 -1.65 -10.41
CA SER A 189 16.25 -2.05 -11.70
C SER A 189 16.70 -3.46 -12.06
N ASN A 190 15.77 -4.31 -12.54
CA ASN A 190 16.08 -5.61 -13.16
C ASN A 190 16.98 -6.55 -12.33
N SER A 191 16.96 -6.49 -11.00
CA SER A 191 17.74 -7.44 -10.18
C SER A 191 17.01 -8.78 -10.02
N ASP A 192 17.68 -9.90 -10.27
CA ASP A 192 17.11 -11.27 -10.14
C ASP A 192 16.66 -11.64 -8.70
N ARG A 193 16.95 -10.79 -7.72
CA ARG A 193 16.62 -10.96 -6.29
C ARG A 193 15.50 -9.99 -5.92
N THR A 194 14.80 -10.31 -4.83
CA THR A 194 13.64 -9.57 -4.28
C THR A 194 13.70 -8.07 -4.58
N PRO A 195 12.62 -7.44 -5.09
CA PRO A 195 12.73 -6.09 -5.65
C PRO A 195 13.18 -5.06 -4.62
N HIS A 196 12.84 -5.23 -3.34
CA HIS A 196 13.05 -4.18 -2.34
C HIS A 196 14.45 -4.21 -1.72
N VAL A 197 14.98 -3.01 -1.53
CA VAL A 197 16.12 -2.70 -0.67
C VAL A 197 15.70 -1.64 0.32
N GLU A 198 16.52 -1.44 1.35
CA GLU A 198 16.31 -0.35 2.30
C GLU A 198 16.32 1.02 1.61
N LEU A 199 15.51 1.96 2.12
CA LEU A 199 15.40 3.32 1.54
C LEU A 199 16.79 3.97 1.41
N GLY A 200 17.13 4.42 0.20
CA GLY A 200 18.43 5.00 -0.14
C GLY A 200 19.48 3.98 -0.59
N GLY A 201 19.15 2.68 -0.58
CA GLY A 201 20.00 1.60 -1.06
C GLY A 201 19.76 1.20 -2.53
N GLY A 202 18.73 1.78 -3.15
CA GLY A 202 18.29 1.50 -4.51
C GLY A 202 18.44 2.69 -5.45
N GLU A 203 17.55 2.74 -6.42
CA GLU A 203 17.59 3.65 -7.57
C GLU A 203 16.36 4.53 -7.69
N VAL A 204 15.37 4.38 -6.79
CA VAL A 204 14.19 5.25 -6.77
C VAL A 204 14.61 6.66 -6.39
N ASP A 205 14.18 7.67 -7.17
CA ASP A 205 14.30 9.07 -6.75
C ASP A 205 13.25 9.37 -5.67
N LEU A 206 13.56 8.94 -4.44
CA LEU A 206 12.66 9.04 -3.27
C LEU A 206 12.25 10.48 -3.00
N ALA A 207 13.18 11.43 -3.13
CA ALA A 207 12.90 12.85 -2.92
C ALA A 207 11.90 13.39 -3.96
N ALA A 208 12.08 13.05 -5.24
CA ALA A 208 11.14 13.43 -6.28
C ALA A 208 9.77 12.74 -6.12
N CYS A 209 9.74 11.49 -5.66
CA CYS A 209 8.50 10.78 -5.35
C CYS A 209 7.74 11.47 -4.21
N ILE A 210 8.39 11.80 -3.10
CA ILE A 210 7.78 12.51 -1.96
C ILE A 210 7.29 13.90 -2.38
N ALA A 211 8.11 14.66 -3.11
CA ALA A 211 7.71 15.98 -3.59
C ALA A 211 6.49 15.90 -4.53
N THR A 212 6.45 14.89 -5.39
CA THR A 212 5.32 14.65 -6.30
C THR A 212 4.08 14.21 -5.53
N ALA A 213 4.22 13.28 -4.58
CA ALA A 213 3.14 12.83 -3.71
C ALA A 213 2.46 14.00 -2.97
N ARG A 214 3.27 14.91 -2.41
CA ARG A 214 2.79 16.16 -1.79
C ARG A 214 2.02 17.04 -2.79
N ALA A 215 2.50 17.13 -4.03
CA ALA A 215 1.88 17.97 -5.06
C ALA A 215 0.60 17.38 -5.64
N THR A 216 0.46 16.05 -5.65
CA THR A 216 -0.67 15.32 -6.26
C THR A 216 -1.74 14.92 -5.25
N GLY A 217 -1.55 15.25 -3.96
CA GLY A 217 -2.55 15.04 -2.91
C GLY A 217 -2.55 13.64 -2.32
N VAL A 218 -1.43 12.91 -2.40
CA VAL A 218 -1.23 11.66 -1.65
C VAL A 218 -1.42 11.94 -0.16
N GLU A 219 -2.11 11.05 0.54
CA GLU A 219 -2.41 11.20 1.95
C GLU A 219 -1.38 10.51 2.85
N TRP A 220 -0.88 9.35 2.40
CA TRP A 220 0.03 8.49 3.13
C TRP A 220 1.17 8.00 2.26
N LEU A 221 2.39 8.15 2.79
CA LEU A 221 3.58 7.44 2.31
C LEU A 221 3.84 6.28 3.26
N ILE A 222 3.67 5.06 2.77
CA ILE A 222 3.72 3.84 3.55
C ILE A 222 5.02 3.12 3.20
N TYR A 223 5.86 2.84 4.20
CA TYR A 223 7.03 2.00 4.00
C TYR A 223 6.63 0.52 4.00
N GLU A 224 7.11 -0.23 3.01
CA GLU A 224 7.01 -1.68 2.95
C GLU A 224 8.35 -2.30 2.51
N HIS A 225 8.80 -3.34 3.22
CA HIS A 225 9.89 -4.19 2.75
C HIS A 225 9.43 -5.63 2.53
N GLY A 226 9.23 -5.98 1.25
CA GLY A 226 8.66 -7.26 0.85
C GLY A 226 9.46 -8.48 1.32
N ARG A 227 10.78 -8.43 1.49
CA ARG A 227 11.56 -9.54 2.10
C ARG A 227 12.89 -9.07 2.69
N THR A 228 12.86 -8.56 3.91
CA THR A 228 14.08 -8.22 4.67
C THR A 228 14.57 -9.42 5.48
N ALA A 229 15.89 -9.53 5.66
CA ALA A 229 16.50 -10.54 6.52
C ALA A 229 16.46 -10.16 8.00
N ASP A 230 16.24 -8.86 8.30
CA ASP A 230 16.13 -8.33 9.65
C ASP A 230 14.99 -7.29 9.71
N PRO A 231 13.76 -7.76 9.97
CA PRO A 231 12.58 -6.88 10.03
C PRO A 231 12.67 -5.75 11.06
N ILE A 232 13.39 -5.96 12.17
CA ILE A 232 13.53 -4.94 13.21
C ILE A 232 14.50 -3.87 12.76
N ALA A 233 15.65 -4.25 12.19
CA ALA A 233 16.58 -3.29 11.62
C ALA A 233 15.95 -2.49 10.46
N SER A 234 15.09 -3.13 9.67
CA SER A 234 14.32 -2.50 8.60
C SER A 234 13.33 -1.44 9.13
N LEU A 235 12.63 -1.74 10.22
CA LEU A 235 11.79 -0.76 10.93
C LEU A 235 12.62 0.45 11.38
N ASP A 236 13.72 0.23 12.11
CA ASP A 236 14.58 1.30 12.63
C ASP A 236 15.19 2.15 11.51
N HIS A 237 15.63 1.50 10.41
CA HIS A 237 16.16 2.19 9.24
C HIS A 237 15.10 3.06 8.57
N SER A 238 13.90 2.52 8.35
CA SER A 238 12.81 3.24 7.68
C SER A 238 12.35 4.46 8.46
N ASP A 239 12.28 4.39 9.79
CA ASP A 239 11.94 5.51 10.66
C ASP A 239 12.92 6.68 10.48
N ALA A 240 14.22 6.39 10.55
CA ALA A 240 15.27 7.39 10.39
C ALA A 240 15.32 7.96 8.95
N ALA A 241 15.26 7.09 7.95
CA ALA A 241 15.36 7.48 6.54
C ALA A 241 14.17 8.33 6.10
N LEU A 242 12.94 7.92 6.45
CA LEU A 242 11.74 8.63 6.04
C LEU A 242 11.60 9.97 6.77
N SER A 243 11.95 10.03 8.05
CA SER A 243 12.03 11.28 8.81
C SER A 243 12.99 12.29 8.16
N ALA A 244 14.17 11.83 7.73
CA ALA A 244 15.15 12.69 7.06
C ALA A 244 14.65 13.18 5.70
N LEU A 245 14.00 12.31 4.90
CA LEU A 245 13.48 12.65 3.58
C LEU A 245 12.30 13.62 3.64
N ILE A 246 11.43 13.49 4.64
CA ILE A 246 10.25 14.36 4.80
C ILE A 246 10.64 15.71 5.40
N GLY A 247 11.66 15.75 6.26
CA GLY A 247 12.18 16.98 6.85
C GLY A 247 13.02 17.86 5.90
N ALA A 248 13.47 17.31 4.77
CA ALA A 248 14.23 18.01 3.74
C ALA A 248 13.33 18.82 2.78
#